data_AF-A0A0K0CYH8-F1
#
_entry.id   AF-A0A0K0CYH8-F1
#
_cell.length_a   1.000
_cell.length_b   1.000
_cell.length_c   1.000
_cell.angle_alpha   90.00
_cell.angle_beta   90.00
_cell.angle_gamma   90.00
#
_symmetry.space_group_name_H-M   'P 1'
#
loop_
_entity.id
_entity.type
_entity.pdbx_description
1 polymer ?
#
loop_
_entity_poly.entity_id
_entity_poly.type
_entity_poly.pdbx_seq_one_letter_code
_entity_poly.pdbx_strand_id
1 'polypeptide(L)'
;MLVPRIPLVEQQRDRFHKYYVEGFHGSGHKTESRRDLVLACHIVVMTPQILLNMLKSIRKDERLYVCDFSLLIFDEVHHCIKDHPYNILMQTVHDYNGPKPQGGMVNVYELLANLGATTLSSIRQHTDILAEYVRKPADFTVKVDRPKSSPFMEMLISIMLKIEKSVEDQLNKLTTNNNTGFRLTKEDVRFEHPLATEKYIQKISTLSAALSRFHNGDLKFEPNIALEYLTVMSQGIGINDLMPARYALEHLWKHLKMLSERFEAECSKKFYEYFIGQIDYLTTSANEEVPKPIVTALERELKNQFTLDANSRVIIFVTRRSTAVQLMNYLNREKVVLGHPDFVGFVTSYVGILTAALSWRITDNPP
;
A
#
# COMPACT_ATOMS: atom_id res chain seq x y z
N MET A 1 -0.83 -16.11 22.74
CA MET A 1 -0.64 -16.11 21.27
C MET A 1 -0.47 -14.68 20.79
N LEU A 2 0.53 -14.42 19.96
CA LEU A 2 0.86 -13.12 19.40
C LEU A 2 0.58 -13.12 17.91
N VAL A 3 -0.14 -12.10 17.43
CA VAL A 3 -0.51 -11.96 16.03
C VAL A 3 -0.17 -10.55 15.52
N PRO A 4 0.29 -10.39 14.28
CA PRO A 4 0.80 -9.11 13.80
C PRO A 4 -0.31 -8.09 13.48
N ARG A 5 -1.54 -8.55 13.22
CA ARG A 5 -2.64 -7.71 12.71
C ARG A 5 -3.91 -7.84 13.56
N ILE A 6 -4.65 -6.74 13.65
CA ILE A 6 -5.89 -6.65 14.45
C ILE A 6 -6.96 -7.68 14.04
N PRO A 7 -7.28 -7.88 12.74
CA PRO A 7 -8.28 -8.87 12.35
C PRO A 7 -7.91 -10.31 12.75
N LEU A 8 -6.61 -10.61 12.84
CA LEU A 8 -6.13 -11.92 13.31
C LEU A 8 -6.34 -12.11 14.81
N VAL A 9 -6.41 -11.02 15.60
CA VAL A 9 -6.70 -11.13 17.04
C VAL A 9 -8.10 -11.70 17.23
N GLU A 10 -9.08 -11.09 16.58
CA GLU A 10 -10.48 -11.54 16.64
C GLU A 10 -10.63 -12.95 16.05
N GLN A 11 -10.07 -13.17 14.85
CA GLN A 11 -10.14 -14.46 14.17
C GLN A 11 -9.55 -15.61 15.01
N GLN A 12 -8.38 -15.41 15.63
CA GLN A 12 -7.74 -16.47 16.41
C GLN A 12 -8.40 -16.64 17.77
N ARG A 13 -8.84 -15.55 18.42
CA ARG A 13 -9.62 -15.63 19.67
C ARG A 13 -10.84 -16.53 19.49
N ASP A 14 -11.60 -16.26 18.44
CA ASP A 14 -12.86 -16.96 18.17
C ASP A 14 -12.65 -18.44 17.82
N ARG A 15 -11.42 -18.89 17.50
CA ARG A 15 -11.15 -20.32 17.28
C ARG A 15 -11.06 -21.13 18.57
N PHE A 16 -10.71 -20.53 19.70
CA PHE A 16 -10.46 -21.22 20.97
C PHE A 16 -11.72 -21.36 21.84
N HIS A 17 -12.73 -22.07 21.32
CA HIS A 17 -14.05 -22.19 21.97
C HIS A 17 -14.07 -22.93 23.31
N LYS A 18 -13.04 -23.71 23.65
CA LYS A 18 -13.00 -24.56 24.86
C LYS A 18 -12.32 -23.90 26.06
N TYR A 19 -11.77 -22.71 25.89
CA TYR A 19 -10.98 -22.02 26.90
C TYR A 19 -11.55 -20.63 27.16
N TYR A 20 -11.30 -20.08 28.35
CA TYR A 20 -11.55 -18.65 28.56
C TYR A 20 -10.46 -17.86 27.83
N VAL A 21 -10.84 -17.17 26.75
CA VAL A 21 -9.93 -16.51 25.82
C VAL A 21 -10.34 -15.07 25.59
N GLU A 22 -9.38 -14.16 25.74
CA GLU A 22 -9.56 -12.74 25.46
C GLU A 22 -8.61 -12.24 24.37
N GLY A 23 -9.06 -11.19 23.68
CA GLY A 23 -8.35 -10.55 22.57
C GLY A 23 -7.94 -9.12 22.91
N PHE A 24 -6.66 -8.76 22.72
CA PHE A 24 -6.17 -7.40 23.00
C PHE A 24 -5.43 -6.77 21.81
N HIS A 25 -5.86 -5.57 21.41
CA HIS A 25 -5.22 -4.78 20.35
C HIS A 25 -5.35 -3.27 20.62
N GLY A 26 -4.62 -2.46 19.84
CA GLY A 26 -4.51 -1.01 20.03
C GLY A 26 -5.81 -0.22 19.87
N SER A 27 -6.79 -0.74 19.12
CA SER A 27 -8.11 -0.12 18.94
C SER A 27 -9.18 -0.60 19.93
N GLY A 28 -8.86 -1.53 20.85
CA GLY A 28 -9.79 -1.99 21.88
C GLY A 28 -9.98 -0.96 23.00
N HIS A 29 -11.15 -1.01 23.65
CA HIS A 29 -11.47 -0.12 24.80
C HIS A 29 -10.39 -0.21 25.89
N LYS A 30 -10.06 0.94 26.49
CA LYS A 30 -9.19 0.99 27.68
C LYS A 30 -10.06 0.64 28.89
N THR A 31 -10.10 -0.63 29.27
CA THR A 31 -10.68 -1.07 30.55
C THR A 31 -9.68 -0.80 31.69
N GLU A 32 -10.19 -0.58 32.89
CA GLU A 32 -9.39 -0.12 34.05
C GLU A 32 -8.42 -1.17 34.61
N SER A 33 -8.46 -2.44 34.15
CA SER A 33 -7.39 -3.39 34.44
C SER A 33 -7.22 -4.45 33.34
N ARG A 34 -6.43 -4.11 32.31
CA ARG A 34 -6.03 -5.08 31.27
C ARG A 34 -5.18 -6.21 31.82
N ARG A 35 -4.38 -5.94 32.85
CA ARG A 35 -3.53 -6.93 33.50
C ARG A 35 -4.37 -8.04 34.13
N ASP A 36 -5.36 -7.70 34.95
CA ASP A 36 -6.15 -8.69 35.67
C ASP A 36 -6.96 -9.56 34.70
N LEU A 37 -7.46 -8.98 33.61
CA LEU A 37 -8.09 -9.74 32.53
C LEU A 37 -7.13 -10.73 31.89
N VAL A 38 -5.89 -10.32 31.59
CA VAL A 38 -4.88 -11.24 31.04
C VAL A 38 -4.58 -12.38 32.00
N LEU A 39 -4.44 -12.10 33.30
CA LEU A 39 -4.14 -13.12 34.31
C LEU A 39 -5.32 -14.05 34.60
N ALA A 40 -6.56 -13.60 34.36
CA ALA A 40 -7.76 -14.43 34.49
C ALA A 40 -7.97 -15.39 33.30
N CYS A 41 -7.28 -15.16 32.18
CA CYS A 41 -7.46 -15.95 30.95
C CYS A 41 -6.61 -17.22 30.92
N HIS A 42 -7.14 -18.27 30.29
CA HIS A 42 -6.35 -19.46 29.96
C HIS A 42 -5.48 -19.22 28.72
N ILE A 43 -6.03 -18.51 27.73
CA ILE A 43 -5.36 -18.15 26.49
C ILE A 43 -5.60 -16.67 26.25
N VAL A 44 -4.55 -15.95 25.88
CA VAL A 44 -4.69 -14.57 25.45
C VAL A 44 -4.16 -14.41 24.04
N VAL A 45 -4.95 -13.78 23.18
CA VAL A 45 -4.55 -13.41 21.83
C VAL A 45 -4.31 -11.90 21.80
N MET A 46 -3.13 -11.45 21.39
CA MET A 46 -2.85 -10.01 21.36
C MET A 46 -1.86 -9.60 20.28
N THR A 47 -1.86 -8.32 19.92
CA THR A 47 -0.78 -7.77 19.10
C THR A 47 0.50 -7.62 19.90
N PRO A 48 1.69 -7.80 19.30
CA PRO A 48 2.95 -7.82 20.03
C PRO A 48 3.28 -6.51 20.73
N GLN A 49 2.88 -5.38 20.14
CA GLN A 49 3.10 -4.06 20.75
C GLN A 49 2.33 -3.92 22.08
N ILE A 50 1.15 -4.55 22.21
CA ILE A 50 0.40 -4.52 23.47
C ILE A 50 1.15 -5.27 24.56
N LEU A 51 1.63 -6.49 24.27
CA LEU A 51 2.43 -7.24 25.23
C LEU A 51 3.68 -6.47 25.64
N LEU A 52 4.38 -5.89 24.67
CA LEU A 52 5.60 -5.11 24.91
C LEU A 52 5.34 -3.91 25.83
N ASN A 53 4.23 -3.20 25.59
CA ASN A 53 3.80 -2.08 26.43
C ASN A 53 3.49 -2.55 27.86
N MET A 54 2.82 -3.70 28.03
CA MET A 54 2.49 -4.26 29.35
C MET A 54 3.73 -4.75 30.10
N LEU A 55 4.70 -5.38 29.43
CA LEU A 55 5.97 -5.80 30.05
C LEU A 55 6.83 -4.60 30.48
N LYS A 56 6.79 -3.51 29.70
CA LYS A 56 7.54 -2.27 29.97
C LYS A 56 6.80 -1.27 30.87
N SER A 57 5.54 -1.54 31.21
CA SER A 57 4.75 -0.59 32.00
C SER A 57 5.34 -0.44 33.41
N ILE A 58 5.41 0.81 33.88
CA ILE A 58 5.80 1.14 35.26
C ILE A 58 4.59 1.08 36.22
N ARG A 59 3.37 1.03 35.67
CA ARG A 59 2.12 1.02 36.39
C ARG A 59 1.79 -0.40 36.87
N LYS A 60 1.66 -0.61 38.18
CA LYS A 60 1.43 -1.95 38.76
C LYS A 60 0.13 -2.61 38.28
N ASP A 61 -0.89 -1.81 38.02
CA ASP A 61 -2.21 -2.19 37.49
C ASP A 61 -2.17 -2.61 35.99
N GLU A 62 -1.09 -2.32 35.28
CA GLU A 62 -0.93 -2.65 33.86
C GLU A 62 0.24 -3.61 33.58
N ARG A 63 1.19 -3.73 34.52
CA ARG A 63 2.45 -4.44 34.32
C ARG A 63 2.29 -5.95 34.38
N LEU A 64 2.81 -6.62 33.36
CA LEU A 64 3.00 -8.07 33.32
C LEU A 64 4.49 -8.41 33.40
N TYR A 65 4.78 -9.67 33.74
CA TYR A 65 6.12 -10.25 33.75
C TYR A 65 6.19 -11.43 32.78
N VAL A 66 7.40 -11.74 32.31
CA VAL A 66 7.65 -12.88 31.41
C VAL A 66 7.18 -14.20 32.04
N CYS A 67 7.36 -14.34 33.36
CA CYS A 67 6.95 -15.51 34.12
C CYS A 67 5.43 -15.65 34.31
N ASP A 68 4.62 -14.65 33.95
CA ASP A 68 3.16 -14.77 33.97
C ASP A 68 2.65 -15.68 32.83
N PHE A 69 3.51 -16.04 31.88
CA PHE A 69 3.19 -16.87 30.74
C PHE A 69 3.95 -18.21 30.77
N SER A 70 3.26 -19.30 30.44
CA SER A 70 3.86 -20.63 30.29
C SER A 70 4.32 -20.90 28.86
N LEU A 71 3.66 -20.33 27.86
CA LEU A 71 3.90 -20.58 26.43
C LEU A 71 3.66 -19.32 25.60
N LEU A 72 4.61 -18.99 24.72
CA LEU A 72 4.47 -17.93 23.72
C LEU A 72 4.40 -18.52 22.31
N ILE A 73 3.26 -18.31 21.66
CA ILE A 73 3.02 -18.71 20.26
C ILE A 73 3.07 -17.44 19.42
N PHE A 74 3.97 -17.39 18.44
CA PHE A 74 4.11 -16.28 17.49
C PHE A 74 3.51 -16.68 16.15
N ASP A 75 2.45 -15.99 15.73
CA ASP A 75 1.89 -16.12 14.39
C ASP A 75 2.68 -15.23 13.42
N GLU A 76 2.90 -15.70 12.19
CA GLU A 76 3.74 -15.04 11.17
C GLU A 76 5.12 -14.62 11.71
N VAL A 77 5.75 -15.55 12.44
CA VAL A 77 7.02 -15.36 13.16
C VAL A 77 8.20 -14.89 12.30
N HIS A 78 8.08 -15.01 10.97
CA HIS A 78 9.05 -14.47 10.02
C HIS A 78 9.19 -12.94 10.11
N HIS A 79 8.29 -12.26 10.82
CA HIS A 79 8.43 -10.86 11.22
C HIS A 79 9.42 -10.62 12.37
N CYS A 80 9.98 -11.64 13.03
CA CYS A 80 10.91 -11.49 14.17
C CYS A 80 12.34 -11.12 13.73
N ILE A 81 12.45 -9.99 13.02
CA ILE A 81 13.70 -9.43 12.50
C ILE A 81 13.78 -7.93 12.79
N LYS A 82 15.01 -7.40 12.89
CA LYS A 82 15.28 -5.96 13.08
C LYS A 82 14.51 -5.37 14.27
N ASP A 83 13.92 -4.19 14.12
CA ASP A 83 13.20 -3.46 15.16
C ASP A 83 11.72 -3.88 15.29
N HIS A 84 11.32 -5.01 14.70
CA HIS A 84 9.95 -5.48 14.82
C HIS A 84 9.62 -5.84 16.28
N PRO A 85 8.40 -5.53 16.79
CA PRO A 85 8.02 -5.83 18.18
C PRO A 85 8.25 -7.28 18.63
N TYR A 86 8.16 -8.26 17.72
CA TYR A 86 8.52 -9.66 18.02
C TYR A 86 9.98 -9.82 18.45
N ASN A 87 10.92 -9.18 17.74
CA ASN A 87 12.34 -9.32 18.05
C ASN A 87 12.65 -8.70 19.42
N ILE A 88 12.08 -7.53 19.71
CA ILE A 88 12.24 -6.85 21.00
C ILE A 88 11.64 -7.69 22.14
N LEU A 89 10.48 -8.31 21.91
CA LEU A 89 9.87 -9.22 22.88
C LEU A 89 10.77 -10.43 23.14
N MET A 90 11.33 -11.04 22.10
CA MET A 90 12.23 -12.17 22.26
C MET A 90 13.52 -11.79 23.00
N GLN A 91 14.11 -10.64 22.70
CA GLN A 91 15.24 -10.10 23.48
C GLN A 91 14.85 -9.93 24.95
N THR A 92 13.68 -9.37 25.22
CA THR A 92 13.16 -9.20 26.59
C THR A 92 13.00 -10.54 27.31
N VAL A 93 12.56 -11.60 26.61
CA VAL A 93 12.45 -12.96 27.15
C VAL A 93 13.83 -13.61 27.33
N HIS A 94 14.77 -13.38 26.42
CA HIS A 94 16.14 -13.89 26.51
C HIS A 94 16.93 -13.28 27.67
N ASP A 95 16.78 -11.97 27.88
CA ASP A 95 17.45 -11.23 28.96
C ASP A 95 16.83 -11.49 30.35
N TYR A 96 15.66 -12.15 30.39
CA TYR A 96 15.00 -12.48 31.65
C TYR A 96 15.70 -13.65 32.37
N ASN A 97 16.16 -13.42 33.60
CA ASN A 97 16.91 -14.42 34.38
C ASN A 97 16.04 -15.46 35.11
N GLY A 98 14.71 -15.36 35.04
CA GLY A 98 13.78 -16.29 35.69
C GLY A 98 13.28 -17.41 34.76
N PRO A 99 12.25 -18.18 35.17
CA PRO A 99 11.63 -19.20 34.32
C PRO A 99 11.11 -18.59 33.02
N LYS A 100 11.54 -19.13 31.88
CA LYS A 100 11.19 -18.62 30.55
C LYS A 100 10.07 -19.45 29.91
N PRO A 101 9.10 -18.81 29.23
CA PRO A 101 8.11 -19.53 28.44
C PRO A 101 8.76 -20.23 27.25
N GLN A 102 8.17 -21.34 26.81
CA GLN A 102 8.61 -22.02 25.58
C GLN A 102 8.28 -21.17 24.34
N GLY A 103 9.20 -21.09 23.39
CA GLY A 103 9.09 -20.29 22.17
C GLY A 103 8.80 -21.14 20.92
N GLY A 104 7.86 -20.67 20.08
CA GLY A 104 7.54 -21.22 18.75
C GLY A 104 8.40 -20.63 17.62
N MET A 105 8.30 -21.25 16.44
CA MET A 105 9.31 -21.39 15.36
C MET A 105 9.07 -20.54 14.10
N VAL A 106 10.12 -20.14 13.29
CA VAL A 106 10.37 -20.36 11.79
C VAL A 106 11.53 -19.45 11.22
N ASN A 107 12.46 -19.99 10.39
CA ASN A 107 13.49 -19.52 9.36
C ASN A 107 14.94 -18.98 9.65
N VAL A 108 16.06 -19.69 9.54
CA VAL A 108 16.44 -21.03 10.03
C VAL A 108 17.64 -20.95 11.00
N TYR A 109 18.49 -19.91 11.00
CA TYR A 109 19.57 -19.82 12.01
C TYR A 109 19.50 -18.51 12.79
N GLU A 110 19.54 -17.36 12.12
CA GLU A 110 19.36 -16.06 12.79
C GLU A 110 18.00 -15.95 13.46
N LEU A 111 16.93 -16.38 12.78
CA LEU A 111 15.60 -16.35 13.34
C LEU A 111 15.37 -17.43 14.40
N LEU A 112 16.00 -18.61 14.26
CA LEU A 112 15.97 -19.62 15.34
C LEU A 112 16.72 -19.11 16.58
N ALA A 113 17.84 -18.42 16.41
CA ALA A 113 18.58 -17.78 17.48
C ALA A 113 17.74 -16.67 18.14
N ASN A 114 17.13 -15.79 17.33
CA ASN A 114 16.25 -14.73 17.83
C ASN A 114 15.06 -15.33 18.60
N LEU A 115 14.48 -16.43 18.15
CA LEU A 115 13.34 -17.09 18.81
C LEU A 115 13.73 -18.03 19.96
N GLY A 116 15.02 -18.35 20.14
CA GLY A 116 15.44 -19.39 21.07
C GLY A 116 14.94 -20.80 20.71
N ALA A 117 14.65 -21.04 19.43
CA ALA A 117 14.06 -22.29 18.95
C ALA A 117 15.14 -23.31 18.56
N THR A 118 14.97 -24.58 18.95
CA THR A 118 15.96 -25.66 18.77
C THR A 118 15.67 -26.60 17.61
N THR A 119 14.44 -26.59 17.08
CA THR A 119 13.97 -27.55 16.07
C THR A 119 13.24 -26.81 14.95
N LEU A 120 13.33 -27.33 13.72
CA LEU A 120 12.51 -26.89 12.57
C LEU A 120 11.60 -28.05 12.11
N SER A 121 10.30 -27.96 12.39
CA SER A 121 9.29 -28.93 11.93
C SER A 121 8.76 -28.59 10.53
N SER A 122 8.84 -29.54 9.61
CA SER A 122 8.21 -29.48 8.28
C SER A 122 7.61 -30.84 7.92
N ILE A 123 6.56 -30.85 7.09
CA ILE A 123 5.95 -32.09 6.60
C ILE A 123 6.92 -32.77 5.63
N ARG A 124 7.47 -33.92 6.01
CA ARG A 124 8.42 -34.71 5.20
C ARG A 124 7.88 -36.05 4.73
N GLN A 125 7.03 -36.71 5.54
CA GLN A 125 6.54 -38.07 5.26
C GLN A 125 5.18 -38.08 4.56
N HIS A 126 4.31 -37.11 4.85
CA HIS A 126 2.92 -37.04 4.35
C HIS A 126 2.72 -35.87 3.37
N THR A 127 3.67 -35.71 2.45
CA THR A 127 3.64 -34.61 1.46
C THR A 127 2.52 -34.78 0.43
N ASP A 128 2.13 -36.02 0.19
CA ASP A 128 0.96 -36.43 -0.60
C ASP A 128 -0.34 -35.89 0.01
N ILE A 129 -0.58 -36.14 1.30
CA ILE A 129 -1.75 -35.62 2.02
C ILE A 129 -1.76 -34.09 1.97
N LEU A 130 -0.60 -33.45 2.20
CA LEU A 130 -0.49 -31.99 2.10
C LEU A 130 -0.91 -31.46 0.72
N ALA A 131 -0.55 -32.16 -0.36
CA ALA A 131 -0.85 -31.75 -1.73
C ALA A 131 -2.35 -31.82 -2.05
N GLU A 132 -3.12 -32.68 -1.38
CA GLU A 132 -4.59 -32.76 -1.53
C GLU A 132 -5.27 -31.50 -0.97
N TYR A 133 -4.78 -30.98 0.15
CA TYR A 133 -5.35 -29.80 0.83
C TYR A 133 -4.75 -28.48 0.35
N VAL A 134 -3.47 -28.48 -0.03
CA VAL A 134 -2.74 -27.29 -0.47
C VAL A 134 -2.33 -27.47 -1.92
N ARG A 135 -3.27 -27.13 -2.81
CA ARG A 135 -2.99 -27.08 -4.24
C ARG A 135 -2.05 -25.92 -4.55
N LYS A 136 -0.87 -26.23 -5.08
CA LYS A 136 0.05 -25.20 -5.58
C LYS A 136 -0.57 -24.57 -6.84
N PRO A 137 -0.67 -23.24 -6.93
CA PRO A 137 -1.12 -22.60 -8.15
C PRO A 137 -0.12 -22.89 -9.29
N ALA A 138 -0.63 -22.99 -10.51
CA ALA A 138 0.20 -23.03 -11.70
C ALA A 138 0.65 -21.59 -12.01
N ASP A 139 1.90 -21.28 -11.71
CA ASP A 139 2.45 -19.95 -11.99
C ASP A 139 2.94 -19.89 -13.44
N PHE A 140 2.49 -18.87 -14.17
CA PHE A 140 2.97 -18.58 -15.52
C PHE A 140 3.26 -17.09 -15.66
N THR A 141 4.17 -16.76 -16.58
CA THR A 141 4.56 -15.38 -16.85
C THR A 141 4.30 -15.05 -18.31
N VAL A 142 3.46 -14.05 -18.53
CA VAL A 142 3.22 -13.49 -19.86
C VAL A 142 4.08 -12.24 -20.01
N LYS A 143 5.04 -12.29 -20.94
CA LYS A 143 5.83 -11.12 -21.32
C LYS A 143 5.05 -10.26 -22.29
N VAL A 144 5.07 -8.95 -22.05
CA VAL A 144 4.36 -7.97 -22.85
C VAL A 144 5.26 -6.78 -23.09
N ASP A 145 5.33 -6.31 -24.34
CA ASP A 145 6.15 -5.17 -24.70
C ASP A 145 5.51 -3.86 -24.26
N ARG A 146 6.32 -2.98 -23.67
CA ARG A 146 5.90 -1.61 -23.35
C ARG A 146 5.83 -0.80 -24.66
N PRO A 147 4.69 -0.15 -24.96
CA PRO A 147 4.58 0.70 -26.14
C PRO A 147 5.61 1.84 -26.14
N LYS A 148 5.99 2.29 -27.33
CA LYS A 148 6.76 3.53 -27.49
C LYS A 148 5.94 4.73 -27.01
N SER A 149 6.65 5.84 -26.75
CA SER A 149 6.04 7.13 -26.37
C SER A 149 4.86 7.46 -27.30
N SER A 150 3.69 7.77 -26.72
CA SER A 150 2.51 8.17 -27.48
C SER A 150 2.42 9.70 -27.56
N PRO A 151 1.73 10.27 -28.57
CA PRO A 151 1.51 11.72 -28.66
C PRO A 151 0.86 12.32 -27.41
N PHE A 152 -0.02 11.55 -26.75
CA PHE A 152 -0.62 11.91 -25.47
C PHE A 152 0.43 12.05 -24.36
N MET A 153 1.33 11.06 -24.25
CA MET A 153 2.41 11.07 -23.26
C MET A 153 3.39 12.22 -23.48
N GLU A 154 3.77 12.49 -24.74
CA GLU A 154 4.68 13.60 -25.07
C GLU A 154 4.07 14.95 -24.69
N MET A 155 2.78 15.15 -24.96
CA MET A 155 2.07 16.37 -24.54
C MET A 155 1.98 16.48 -23.02
N LEU A 156 1.64 15.40 -22.33
CA LEU A 156 1.55 15.39 -20.86
C LEU A 156 2.91 15.73 -20.22
N ILE A 157 3.99 15.15 -20.73
CA ILE A 157 5.36 15.48 -20.29
C ILE A 157 5.69 16.94 -20.57
N SER A 158 5.32 17.47 -21.74
CA SER A 158 5.52 18.89 -22.07
C SER A 158 4.83 19.81 -21.05
N ILE A 159 3.60 19.47 -20.62
CA ILE A 159 2.87 20.24 -19.61
C ILE A 159 3.59 20.16 -18.25
N MET A 160 4.03 18.97 -17.84
CA MET A 160 4.79 18.79 -16.59
C MET A 160 6.07 19.64 -16.59
N LEU A 161 6.84 19.62 -17.68
CA LEU A 161 8.06 20.42 -17.82
C LEU A 161 7.78 21.94 -17.78
N LYS A 162 6.64 22.40 -18.32
CA LYS A 162 6.22 23.81 -18.20
C LYS A 162 5.93 24.19 -16.76
N ILE A 163 5.27 23.32 -16.00
CA ILE A 163 4.99 23.54 -14.57
C ILE A 163 6.32 23.55 -13.79
N GLU A 164 7.19 22.58 -14.00
CA GLU A 164 8.51 22.52 -13.35
C GLU A 164 9.32 23.80 -13.60
N LYS A 165 9.41 24.24 -14.86
CA LYS A 165 10.12 25.47 -15.22
C LYS A 165 9.50 26.71 -14.57
N SER A 166 8.18 26.75 -14.40
CA SER A 166 7.50 27.89 -13.79
C SER A 166 7.82 28.06 -12.29
N VAL A 167 8.17 26.97 -11.60
CA VAL A 167 8.52 26.99 -10.17
C VAL A 167 10.03 26.92 -9.90
N GLU A 168 10.84 26.67 -10.93
CA GLU A 168 12.30 26.54 -10.84
C GLU A 168 12.94 27.77 -10.19
N ASP A 169 12.53 28.99 -10.58
CA ASP A 169 13.07 30.23 -10.01
C ASP A 169 12.77 30.36 -8.50
N GLN A 170 11.58 29.95 -8.07
CA GLN A 170 11.18 29.98 -6.66
C GLN A 170 11.94 28.93 -5.85
N LEU A 171 12.07 27.72 -6.39
CA LEU A 171 12.86 26.65 -5.79
C LEU A 171 14.35 27.04 -5.68
N ASN A 172 14.91 27.68 -6.70
CA ASN A 172 16.28 28.16 -6.68
C ASN A 172 16.50 29.23 -5.62
N LYS A 173 15.55 30.16 -5.41
CA LYS A 173 15.60 31.13 -4.30
C LYS A 173 15.60 30.45 -2.93
N LEU A 174 14.98 29.28 -2.79
CA LEU A 174 15.01 28.48 -1.55
C LEU A 174 16.34 27.73 -1.33
N THR A 175 17.22 27.70 -2.33
CA THR A 175 18.60 27.18 -2.20
C THR A 175 19.61 28.25 -1.78
N THR A 176 19.26 29.54 -1.89
CA THR A 176 20.07 30.67 -1.41
C THR A 176 19.67 31.06 0.02
N ASN A 177 20.59 31.67 0.79
CA ASN A 177 20.40 31.97 2.21
C ASN A 177 19.10 32.74 2.47
N ASN A 178 18.09 32.05 2.98
CA ASN A 178 16.84 32.65 3.44
C ASN A 178 16.80 32.63 4.97
N ASN A 179 16.15 33.64 5.56
CA ASN A 179 15.96 33.80 7.01
C ASN A 179 15.09 32.69 7.66
N THR A 180 14.89 31.56 6.99
CA THR A 180 13.95 30.49 7.33
C THR A 180 14.58 29.31 8.09
N GLY A 181 15.90 29.36 8.37
CA GLY A 181 16.60 28.37 9.21
C GLY A 181 16.82 26.98 8.59
N PHE A 182 16.31 26.73 7.38
CA PHE A 182 16.49 25.48 6.62
C PHE A 182 16.82 25.80 5.16
N ARG A 183 17.70 25.01 4.53
CA ARG A 183 18.22 25.25 3.17
C ARG A 183 18.08 23.98 2.33
N LEU A 184 17.50 24.13 1.14
CA LEU A 184 17.50 23.06 0.13
C LEU A 184 18.85 23.00 -0.57
N THR A 185 19.32 21.79 -0.89
CA THR A 185 20.49 21.62 -1.75
C THR A 185 20.13 21.83 -3.22
N LYS A 186 21.12 22.12 -4.07
CA LYS A 186 20.91 22.18 -5.53
C LYS A 186 20.45 20.85 -6.12
N GLU A 187 20.79 19.74 -5.48
CA GLU A 187 20.31 18.42 -5.87
C GLU A 187 18.84 18.23 -5.48
N ASP A 188 18.38 18.80 -4.36
CA ASP A 188 16.98 18.68 -3.89
C ASP A 188 15.97 19.28 -4.86
N VAL A 189 16.33 20.35 -5.55
CA VAL A 189 15.43 21.10 -6.45
C VAL A 189 15.46 20.60 -7.90
N ARG A 190 16.39 19.68 -8.24
CA ARG A 190 16.48 19.11 -9.58
C ARG A 190 15.42 18.02 -9.75
N PHE A 191 14.48 18.23 -10.66
CA PHE A 191 13.50 17.22 -11.02
C PHE A 191 14.14 16.04 -11.77
N GLU A 192 13.65 14.84 -11.50
CA GLU A 192 13.93 13.66 -12.29
C GLU A 192 13.12 13.70 -13.61
N HIS A 193 13.45 12.87 -14.58
CA HIS A 193 12.63 12.79 -15.80
C HIS A 193 11.25 12.17 -15.46
N PRO A 194 10.11 12.71 -15.95
CA PRO A 194 8.77 12.21 -15.62
C PRO A 194 8.51 10.72 -15.94
N LEU A 195 9.20 10.17 -16.95
CA LEU A 195 9.14 8.73 -17.29
C LEU A 195 9.86 7.82 -16.29
N ALA A 196 10.73 8.35 -15.43
CA ALA A 196 11.33 7.62 -14.31
C ALA A 196 10.36 7.61 -13.12
N THR A 197 9.15 7.09 -13.33
CA THR A 197 7.95 7.32 -12.51
C THR A 197 8.17 7.11 -11.01
N GLU A 198 8.93 6.09 -10.59
CA GLU A 198 9.22 5.84 -9.17
C GLU A 198 10.16 6.89 -8.57
N LYS A 199 11.30 7.15 -9.23
CA LYS A 199 12.26 8.17 -8.81
C LYS A 199 11.64 9.56 -8.78
N TYR A 200 10.82 9.87 -9.78
CA TYR A 200 10.10 11.13 -9.89
C TYR A 200 9.14 11.36 -8.72
N ILE A 201 8.33 10.36 -8.37
CA ILE A 201 7.39 10.47 -7.23
C ILE A 201 8.12 10.55 -5.91
N GLN A 202 9.19 9.75 -5.74
CA GLN A 202 10.04 9.85 -4.56
C GLN A 202 10.60 11.26 -4.43
N LYS A 203 11.09 11.84 -5.54
CA LYS A 203 11.63 13.20 -5.58
C LYS A 203 10.59 14.25 -5.19
N ILE A 204 9.40 14.20 -5.78
CA ILE A 204 8.29 15.10 -5.41
C ILE A 204 7.94 14.97 -3.93
N SER A 205 7.85 13.75 -3.42
CA SER A 205 7.49 13.49 -2.02
C SER A 205 8.54 14.04 -1.06
N THR A 206 9.82 13.81 -1.35
CA THR A 206 10.94 14.36 -0.57
C THR A 206 10.95 15.88 -0.60
N LEU A 207 10.72 16.49 -1.76
CA LEU A 207 10.69 17.94 -1.91
C LEU A 207 9.49 18.56 -1.17
N SER A 208 8.30 17.95 -1.25
CA SER A 208 7.11 18.38 -0.50
C SER A 208 7.34 18.30 1.02
N ALA A 209 7.94 17.21 1.50
CA ALA A 209 8.30 17.08 2.92
C ALA A 209 9.34 18.13 3.35
N ALA A 210 10.31 18.43 2.50
CA ALA A 210 11.30 19.46 2.77
C ALA A 210 10.68 20.87 2.80
N LEU A 211 9.79 21.19 1.85
CA LEU A 211 9.05 22.46 1.80
C LEU A 211 8.14 22.65 3.02
N SER A 212 7.60 21.56 3.57
CA SER A 212 6.77 21.59 4.79
C SER A 212 7.54 22.03 6.05
N ARG A 213 8.88 21.91 6.06
CA ARG A 213 9.73 22.31 7.20
C ARG A 213 9.95 23.82 7.28
N PHE A 214 9.66 24.57 6.22
CA PHE A 214 9.81 26.02 6.19
C PHE A 214 8.64 26.68 6.92
N HIS A 215 8.91 27.49 7.94
CA HIS A 215 7.87 28.05 8.80
C HIS A 215 7.20 29.29 8.18
N ASN A 216 7.92 30.10 7.40
CA ASN A 216 7.41 31.29 6.72
C ASN A 216 7.95 31.43 5.29
N GLY A 217 7.07 31.87 4.38
CA GLY A 217 7.47 32.35 3.05
C GLY A 217 6.44 32.04 1.97
N ASP A 218 5.92 33.07 1.32
CA ASP A 218 5.10 32.98 0.11
C ASP A 218 5.79 32.14 -0.99
N LEU A 219 7.12 32.09 -0.96
CA LEU A 219 7.98 31.33 -1.87
C LEU A 219 7.76 29.81 -1.83
N LYS A 220 7.21 29.24 -0.73
CA LYS A 220 6.92 27.80 -0.66
C LYS A 220 5.53 27.44 -1.20
N PHE A 221 4.63 28.41 -1.29
CA PHE A 221 3.22 28.15 -1.58
C PHE A 221 3.03 27.69 -3.02
N GLU A 222 3.58 28.44 -3.98
CA GLU A 222 3.50 28.11 -5.41
C GLU A 222 4.20 26.77 -5.75
N PRO A 223 5.43 26.48 -5.27
CA PRO A 223 6.05 25.17 -5.46
C PRO A 223 5.24 24.02 -4.84
N ASN A 224 4.65 24.18 -3.65
CA ASN A 224 3.83 23.11 -3.05
C ASN A 224 2.59 22.80 -3.92
N ILE A 225 1.93 23.82 -4.46
CA ILE A 225 0.79 23.62 -5.38
C ILE A 225 1.28 22.92 -6.65
N ALA A 226 2.40 23.35 -7.24
CA ALA A 226 2.96 22.70 -8.42
C ALA A 226 3.26 21.20 -8.18
N LEU A 227 3.81 20.84 -7.02
CA LEU A 227 4.08 19.44 -6.67
C LEU A 227 2.80 18.59 -6.57
N GLU A 228 1.69 19.15 -6.11
CA GLU A 228 0.39 18.46 -6.11
C GLU A 228 -0.10 18.20 -7.54
N TYR A 229 0.00 19.19 -8.43
CA TYR A 229 -0.33 19.03 -9.85
C TYR A 229 0.56 17.98 -10.53
N LEU A 230 1.89 18.06 -10.32
CA LEU A 230 2.86 17.11 -10.87
C LEU A 230 2.64 15.69 -10.34
N THR A 231 2.19 15.53 -9.09
CA THR A 231 1.82 14.23 -8.51
C THR A 231 0.65 13.61 -9.27
N VAL A 232 -0.41 14.39 -9.53
CA VAL A 232 -1.57 13.92 -10.30
C VAL A 232 -1.18 13.60 -11.75
N MET A 233 -0.32 14.41 -12.38
CA MET A 233 0.17 14.15 -13.74
C MET A 233 1.02 12.88 -13.81
N SER A 234 1.90 12.64 -12.85
CA SER A 234 2.69 11.41 -12.73
C SER A 234 1.82 10.16 -12.50
N GLN A 235 0.70 10.30 -11.77
CA GLN A 235 -0.30 9.23 -11.67
C GLN A 235 -0.96 8.96 -13.03
N GLY A 236 -1.26 9.99 -13.82
CA GLY A 236 -1.76 9.88 -15.19
C GLY A 236 -0.81 9.11 -16.11
N ILE A 237 0.50 9.38 -16.04
CA ILE A 237 1.54 8.60 -16.74
C ILE A 237 1.46 7.13 -16.36
N GLY A 238 1.43 6.82 -15.06
CA GLY A 238 1.36 5.42 -14.59
C GLY A 238 0.06 4.70 -14.99
N ILE A 239 -1.04 5.44 -15.17
CA ILE A 239 -2.29 4.91 -15.72
C ILE A 239 -2.12 4.63 -17.22
N ASN A 240 -1.57 5.57 -18.00
CA ASN A 240 -1.40 5.40 -19.45
C ASN A 240 -0.36 4.32 -19.82
N ASP A 241 0.61 4.07 -18.95
CA ASP A 241 1.54 2.94 -19.12
C ASP A 241 0.82 1.59 -19.18
N LEU A 242 -0.37 1.49 -18.55
CA LEU A 242 -1.11 0.24 -18.40
C LEU A 242 -2.41 0.21 -19.19
N MET A 243 -3.07 1.36 -19.35
CA MET A 243 -4.41 1.50 -19.93
C MET A 243 -4.42 2.54 -21.06
N PRO A 244 -5.46 2.53 -21.93
CA PRO A 244 -5.61 3.55 -22.96
C PRO A 244 -5.64 4.97 -22.38
N ALA A 245 -5.08 5.93 -23.13
CA ALA A 245 -4.98 7.35 -22.73
C ALA A 245 -6.31 7.98 -22.25
N ARG A 246 -7.47 7.55 -22.76
CA ARG A 246 -8.77 8.05 -22.29
C ARG A 246 -8.98 7.90 -20.77
N TYR A 247 -8.51 6.83 -20.14
CA TYR A 247 -8.65 6.64 -18.69
C TYR A 247 -7.65 7.49 -17.89
N ALA A 248 -6.45 7.69 -18.45
CA ALA A 248 -5.51 8.65 -17.89
C ALA A 248 -6.08 10.07 -17.97
N LEU A 249 -6.63 10.45 -19.12
CA LEU A 249 -7.25 11.76 -19.34
C LEU A 249 -8.44 12.00 -18.41
N GLU A 250 -9.34 11.04 -18.25
CA GLU A 250 -10.46 11.14 -17.32
C GLU A 250 -9.99 11.32 -15.86
N HIS A 251 -8.97 10.56 -15.46
CA HIS A 251 -8.35 10.73 -14.13
C HIS A 251 -7.75 12.13 -13.97
N LEU A 252 -6.96 12.59 -14.95
CA LEU A 252 -6.32 13.90 -14.93
C LEU A 252 -7.35 15.02 -14.88
N TRP A 253 -8.34 14.99 -15.78
CA TRP A 253 -9.37 16.03 -15.85
C TRP A 253 -10.12 16.16 -14.53
N LYS A 254 -10.56 15.04 -13.93
CA LYS A 254 -11.25 15.04 -12.64
C LYS A 254 -10.37 15.60 -11.52
N HIS A 255 -9.14 15.12 -11.37
CA HIS A 255 -8.29 15.49 -10.23
C HIS A 255 -7.67 16.86 -10.36
N LEU A 256 -7.24 17.26 -11.56
CA LEU A 256 -6.71 18.61 -11.79
C LEU A 256 -7.79 19.68 -11.64
N LYS A 257 -9.04 19.38 -12.07
CA LYS A 257 -10.17 20.28 -11.82
C LYS A 257 -10.43 20.45 -10.32
N MET A 258 -10.48 19.36 -9.55
CA MET A 258 -10.62 19.43 -8.09
C MET A 258 -9.48 20.23 -7.43
N LEU A 259 -8.24 20.11 -7.91
CA LEU A 259 -7.13 20.93 -7.41
C LEU A 259 -7.30 22.42 -7.74
N SER A 260 -7.78 22.73 -8.94
CA SER A 260 -8.04 24.13 -9.36
C SER A 260 -9.13 24.79 -8.52
N GLU A 261 -10.16 24.03 -8.13
CA GLU A 261 -11.25 24.50 -7.28
C GLU A 261 -10.83 24.58 -5.81
N ARG A 262 -9.95 23.67 -5.35
CA ARG A 262 -9.43 23.67 -3.97
C ARG A 262 -8.48 24.83 -3.69
N PHE A 263 -7.64 25.20 -4.66
CA PHE A 263 -6.65 26.25 -4.51
C PHE A 263 -7.11 27.50 -5.25
N GLU A 264 -7.69 28.47 -4.53
CA GLU A 264 -8.09 29.79 -5.05
C GLU A 264 -6.87 30.71 -5.29
N ALA A 265 -5.81 30.18 -5.91
CA ALA A 265 -4.56 30.88 -6.17
C ALA A 265 -4.36 31.13 -7.66
N GLU A 266 -3.76 32.26 -8.02
CA GLU A 266 -3.43 32.61 -9.41
C GLU A 266 -2.48 31.57 -10.06
N CYS A 267 -1.50 31.07 -9.30
CA CYS A 267 -0.61 30.00 -9.76
C CYS A 267 -1.35 28.68 -10.05
N SER A 268 -2.36 28.33 -9.24
CA SER A 268 -3.20 27.14 -9.48
C SER A 268 -3.98 27.26 -10.79
N LYS A 269 -4.58 28.44 -11.05
CA LYS A 269 -5.27 28.73 -12.31
C LYS A 269 -4.32 28.63 -13.50
N LYS A 270 -3.14 29.22 -13.40
CA LYS A 270 -2.08 29.15 -14.42
C LYS A 270 -1.65 27.70 -14.74
N PHE A 271 -1.45 26.85 -13.72
CA PHE A 271 -1.09 25.44 -13.94
C PHE A 271 -2.24 24.65 -14.59
N TYR A 272 -3.47 24.93 -14.18
CA TYR A 272 -4.65 24.32 -14.79
C TYR A 272 -4.85 24.79 -16.25
N GLU A 273 -4.56 26.05 -16.56
CA GLU A 273 -4.59 26.58 -17.94
C GLU A 273 -3.57 25.91 -18.86
N TYR A 274 -2.37 25.54 -18.35
CA TYR A 274 -1.41 24.76 -19.14
C TYR A 274 -1.98 23.40 -19.57
N PHE A 275 -2.85 22.80 -18.75
CA PHE A 275 -3.54 21.56 -19.07
C PHE A 275 -4.76 21.80 -19.98
N ILE A 276 -5.65 22.71 -19.61
CA ILE A 276 -6.88 23.00 -20.37
C ILE A 276 -6.58 23.55 -21.76
N GLY A 277 -5.54 24.38 -21.91
CA GLY A 277 -5.13 24.90 -23.21
C GLY A 277 -4.66 23.82 -24.20
N GLN A 278 -4.45 22.59 -23.74
CA GLN A 278 -4.08 21.43 -24.58
C GLN A 278 -5.15 20.32 -24.55
N ILE A 279 -6.33 20.58 -23.96
CA ILE A 279 -7.33 19.54 -23.72
C ILE A 279 -7.87 18.93 -25.02
N ASP A 280 -8.04 19.72 -26.08
CA ASP A 280 -8.57 19.25 -27.36
C ASP A 280 -7.58 18.31 -28.04
N TYR A 281 -6.29 18.64 -28.00
CA TYR A 281 -5.21 17.79 -28.50
C TYR A 281 -5.08 16.51 -27.68
N LEU A 282 -5.12 16.62 -26.34
CA LEU A 282 -5.09 15.46 -25.45
C LEU A 282 -6.30 14.54 -25.65
N THR A 283 -7.48 15.09 -25.90
CA THR A 283 -8.71 14.33 -26.15
C THR A 283 -8.63 13.60 -27.49
N THR A 284 -8.19 14.29 -28.54
CA THR A 284 -8.02 13.70 -29.88
C THR A 284 -7.01 12.55 -29.84
N SER A 285 -5.81 12.82 -29.31
CA SER A 285 -4.78 11.79 -29.15
C SER A 285 -5.21 10.64 -28.24
N ALA A 286 -6.00 10.90 -27.19
CA ALA A 286 -6.50 9.86 -26.30
C ALA A 286 -7.54 8.93 -26.96
N ASN A 287 -8.34 9.45 -27.89
CA ASN A 287 -9.35 8.68 -28.62
C ASN A 287 -8.74 7.84 -29.76
N GLU A 288 -7.65 8.32 -30.36
CA GLU A 288 -6.91 7.59 -31.40
C GLU A 288 -6.00 6.48 -30.84
N GLU A 289 -5.73 6.50 -29.52
CA GLU A 289 -4.82 5.56 -28.90
C GLU A 289 -5.41 4.15 -28.76
N VAL A 290 -4.76 3.18 -29.40
CA VAL A 290 -5.13 1.76 -29.30
C VAL A 290 -4.89 1.20 -27.89
N PRO A 291 -5.62 0.14 -27.49
CA PRO A 291 -5.38 -0.53 -26.22
C PRO A 291 -3.93 -0.98 -26.03
N LYS A 292 -3.42 -0.78 -24.81
CA LYS A 292 -2.05 -1.17 -24.46
C LYS A 292 -1.93 -2.70 -24.50
N PRO A 293 -0.81 -3.25 -24.97
CA PRO A 293 -0.60 -4.70 -25.03
C PRO A 293 -0.84 -5.42 -23.70
N ILE A 294 -0.54 -4.76 -22.57
CA ILE A 294 -0.70 -5.36 -21.24
C ILE A 294 -2.16 -5.54 -20.84
N VAL A 295 -3.01 -4.56 -21.15
CA VAL A 295 -4.44 -4.67 -20.85
C VAL A 295 -5.12 -5.64 -21.82
N THR A 296 -4.67 -5.70 -23.08
CA THR A 296 -5.15 -6.71 -24.05
C THR A 296 -4.76 -8.13 -23.64
N ALA A 297 -3.54 -8.32 -23.11
CA ALA A 297 -3.11 -9.63 -22.61
C ALA A 297 -3.93 -10.06 -21.39
N LEU A 298 -4.20 -9.14 -20.46
CA LEU A 298 -5.08 -9.36 -19.31
C LEU A 298 -6.50 -9.70 -19.75
N GLU A 299 -7.08 -8.93 -20.67
CA GLU A 299 -8.41 -9.17 -21.23
C GLU A 299 -8.51 -10.58 -21.84
N ARG A 300 -7.52 -10.98 -22.63
CA ARG A 300 -7.47 -12.32 -23.22
C ARG A 300 -7.44 -13.41 -22.15
N GLU A 301 -6.63 -13.24 -21.11
CA GLU A 301 -6.55 -14.22 -20.02
C GLU A 301 -7.88 -14.34 -19.27
N LEU A 302 -8.50 -13.20 -18.94
CA LEU A 302 -9.82 -13.19 -18.29
C LEU A 302 -10.86 -13.89 -19.16
N LYS A 303 -10.94 -13.56 -20.46
CA LYS A 303 -11.88 -14.19 -21.39
C LYS A 303 -11.66 -15.69 -21.50
N ASN A 304 -10.41 -16.13 -21.58
CA ASN A 304 -10.07 -17.56 -21.62
C ASN A 304 -10.54 -18.27 -20.35
N GLN A 305 -10.26 -17.72 -19.17
CA GLN A 305 -10.65 -18.35 -17.90
C GLN A 305 -12.18 -18.41 -17.72
N PHE A 306 -12.90 -17.33 -18.03
CA PHE A 306 -14.35 -17.34 -17.93
C PHE A 306 -15.04 -18.22 -18.99
N THR A 307 -14.37 -18.47 -20.11
CA THR A 307 -14.84 -19.46 -21.10
C THR A 307 -14.64 -20.89 -20.59
N LEU A 308 -13.56 -21.15 -19.86
CA LEU A 308 -13.29 -22.46 -19.24
C LEU A 308 -14.21 -22.73 -18.04
N ASP A 309 -14.39 -21.73 -17.17
CA ASP A 309 -15.29 -21.79 -16.02
C ASP A 309 -15.90 -20.42 -15.74
N ALA A 310 -17.21 -20.29 -16.02
CA ALA A 310 -17.98 -19.07 -15.81
C ALA A 310 -18.10 -18.68 -14.33
N ASN A 311 -17.91 -19.63 -13.40
CA ASN A 311 -17.96 -19.39 -11.95
C ASN A 311 -16.59 -18.99 -11.37
N SER A 312 -15.56 -18.84 -12.21
CA SER A 312 -14.22 -18.43 -11.81
C SER A 312 -14.22 -17.20 -10.93
N ARG A 313 -13.28 -17.17 -9.98
CA ARG A 313 -12.98 -16.00 -9.14
C ARG A 313 -11.54 -15.57 -9.31
N VAL A 314 -11.31 -14.34 -9.75
CA VAL A 314 -9.98 -13.78 -10.05
C VAL A 314 -9.72 -12.64 -9.09
N ILE A 315 -8.47 -12.51 -8.69
CA ILE A 315 -7.98 -11.36 -7.96
C ILE A 315 -6.86 -10.77 -8.80
N ILE A 316 -6.97 -9.47 -9.12
CA ILE A 316 -5.96 -8.74 -9.87
C ILE A 316 -5.27 -7.78 -8.91
N PHE A 317 -3.95 -7.84 -8.86
CA PHE A 317 -3.11 -6.97 -8.04
C PHE A 317 -2.45 -5.90 -8.92
N VAL A 318 -2.54 -4.63 -8.51
CA VAL A 318 -2.01 -3.49 -9.28
C VAL A 318 -1.29 -2.48 -8.41
N THR A 319 -0.14 -2.00 -8.85
CA THR A 319 0.83 -1.24 -8.03
C THR A 319 0.30 0.03 -7.34
N ARG A 320 -0.84 0.58 -7.76
CA ARG A 320 -1.40 1.82 -7.20
C ARG A 320 -2.92 1.78 -7.11
N ARG A 321 -3.47 2.52 -6.14
CA ARG A 321 -4.94 2.66 -5.96
C ARG A 321 -5.60 3.32 -7.16
N SER A 322 -5.02 4.39 -7.70
CA SER A 322 -5.55 5.09 -8.88
C SER A 322 -5.64 4.16 -10.10
N THR A 323 -4.61 3.35 -10.33
CA THR A 323 -4.61 2.31 -11.35
C THR A 323 -5.72 1.29 -11.14
N ALA A 324 -5.99 0.87 -9.89
CA ALA A 324 -7.06 -0.08 -9.59
C ALA A 324 -8.45 0.46 -9.96
N VAL A 325 -8.72 1.71 -9.60
CA VAL A 325 -9.98 2.39 -9.93
C VAL A 325 -10.15 2.50 -11.44
N GLN A 326 -9.11 2.90 -12.15
CA GLN A 326 -9.19 3.03 -13.61
C GLN A 326 -9.27 1.67 -14.33
N LEU A 327 -8.60 0.64 -13.82
CA LEU A 327 -8.70 -0.72 -14.36
C LEU A 327 -10.11 -1.28 -14.16
N MET A 328 -10.72 -1.04 -13.00
CA MET A 328 -12.13 -1.37 -12.76
C MET A 328 -13.03 -0.68 -13.79
N ASN A 329 -12.87 0.63 -13.98
CA ASN A 329 -13.63 1.39 -14.98
C ASN A 329 -13.43 0.83 -16.40
N TYR A 330 -12.20 0.45 -16.75
CA TYR A 330 -11.88 -0.18 -18.02
C TYR A 330 -12.64 -1.49 -18.21
N LEU A 331 -12.49 -2.43 -17.26
CA LEU A 331 -13.08 -3.76 -17.37
C LEU A 331 -14.61 -3.72 -17.41
N ASN A 332 -15.24 -2.82 -16.64
CA ASN A 332 -16.70 -2.64 -16.63
C ASN A 332 -17.21 -1.97 -17.91
N ARG A 333 -16.56 -0.90 -18.40
CA ARG A 333 -17.02 -0.15 -19.59
C ARG A 333 -16.83 -0.92 -20.89
N GLU A 334 -15.70 -1.59 -21.04
CA GLU A 334 -15.39 -2.38 -22.24
C GLU A 334 -16.11 -3.74 -22.25
N LYS A 335 -16.90 -4.03 -21.21
CA LYS A 335 -17.67 -5.28 -21.08
C LYS A 335 -16.81 -6.54 -21.27
N VAL A 336 -15.55 -6.45 -20.83
CA VAL A 336 -14.56 -7.52 -20.99
C VAL A 336 -15.03 -8.82 -20.34
N VAL A 337 -15.77 -8.69 -19.23
CA VAL A 337 -16.38 -9.81 -18.51
C VAL A 337 -17.87 -9.87 -18.86
N LEU A 338 -18.23 -10.80 -19.76
CA LEU A 338 -19.59 -11.30 -20.00
C LEU A 338 -20.70 -10.26 -20.27
N GLY A 339 -20.39 -9.06 -20.76
CA GLY A 339 -21.42 -8.15 -21.28
C GLY A 339 -22.23 -7.37 -20.23
N HIS A 340 -22.06 -7.65 -18.93
CA HIS A 340 -22.84 -7.02 -17.86
C HIS A 340 -22.14 -5.79 -17.26
N PRO A 341 -22.86 -4.66 -17.06
CA PRO A 341 -22.33 -3.51 -16.35
C PRO A 341 -22.12 -3.83 -14.85
N ASP A 342 -21.08 -3.25 -14.24
CA ASP A 342 -20.79 -3.21 -12.79
C ASP A 342 -20.38 -4.52 -12.08
N PHE A 343 -19.76 -5.47 -12.79
CA PHE A 343 -19.30 -6.74 -12.22
C PHE A 343 -17.97 -6.68 -11.45
N VAL A 344 -17.14 -5.69 -11.75
CA VAL A 344 -15.79 -5.57 -11.20
C VAL A 344 -15.80 -4.52 -10.10
N GLY A 345 -15.40 -4.90 -8.87
CA GLY A 345 -15.27 -4.01 -7.71
C GLY A 345 -13.86 -4.05 -7.12
N PHE A 346 -13.38 -2.94 -6.56
CA PHE A 346 -12.03 -2.82 -5.98
C PHE A 346 -12.07 -2.72 -4.46
N VAL A 347 -11.09 -3.33 -3.81
CA VAL A 347 -10.86 -3.22 -2.36
C VAL A 347 -9.49 -2.61 -2.11
N THR A 348 -9.44 -1.48 -1.41
CA THR A 348 -8.18 -0.89 -0.95
C THR A 348 -7.87 -1.38 0.46
N SER A 349 -6.75 -2.07 0.64
CA SER A 349 -6.24 -2.33 1.99
C SER A 349 -5.41 -1.12 2.48
N TYR A 350 -5.54 -0.77 3.76
CA TYR A 350 -4.72 0.29 4.40
C TYR A 350 -3.28 -0.18 4.73
N VAL A 351 -2.91 -1.41 4.38
CA VAL A 351 -1.66 -2.05 4.85
C VAL A 351 -0.65 -2.07 3.71
N GLY A 352 0.54 -1.51 3.94
CA GLY A 352 1.56 -1.12 2.95
C GLY A 352 2.18 -2.19 2.05
N ILE A 353 1.61 -3.40 1.98
CA ILE A 353 1.87 -4.38 0.92
C ILE A 353 0.54 -5.06 0.62
N LEU A 354 -0.33 -4.36 -0.12
CA LEU A 354 -1.46 -4.95 -0.83
C LEU A 354 -2.06 -3.87 -1.73
N THR A 355 -1.58 -3.95 -2.94
CA THR A 355 -1.95 -3.18 -4.08
C THR A 355 -3.29 -3.67 -4.58
N ALA A 356 -4.33 -2.84 -4.34
CA ALA A 356 -5.76 -3.08 -4.41
C ALA A 356 -6.19 -4.42 -5.04
N ALA A 357 -6.92 -5.23 -4.28
CA ALA A 357 -7.49 -6.48 -4.75
C ALA A 357 -8.86 -6.20 -5.39
N LEU A 358 -9.04 -6.62 -6.64
CA LEU A 358 -10.36 -6.75 -7.24
C LEU A 358 -10.96 -8.09 -6.76
N SER A 359 -12.16 -8.10 -6.20
CA SER A 359 -12.82 -9.31 -5.66
C SER A 359 -14.32 -9.27 -6.01
N TRP A 360 -14.94 -10.43 -6.25
CA TRP A 360 -16.34 -10.51 -6.65
C TRP A 360 -17.11 -11.66 -6.00
N ARG A 361 -18.44 -11.54 -6.05
CA ARG A 361 -19.43 -12.53 -5.62
C ARG A 361 -20.52 -12.57 -6.69
N ILE A 362 -20.71 -13.72 -7.35
CA ILE A 362 -21.97 -13.99 -8.06
C ILE A 362 -22.99 -14.28 -6.96
N THR A 363 -23.91 -13.37 -6.71
CA THR A 363 -25.09 -13.64 -5.90
C THR A 363 -26.24 -13.87 -6.85
N ASP A 364 -26.77 -15.10 -6.85
CA ASP A 364 -27.95 -15.53 -7.61
C ASP A 364 -29.24 -14.91 -7.06
N ASN A 365 -29.31 -13.58 -6.90
CA ASN A 365 -30.57 -12.85 -6.73
C ASN A 365 -30.36 -11.34 -6.87
N PRO A 366 -31.07 -10.66 -7.79
CA PRO A 366 -31.19 -9.20 -7.78
C PRO A 366 -32.19 -8.75 -6.68
N PRO A 367 -32.13 -7.48 -6.23
CA PRO A 367 -33.23 -6.85 -5.50
C PRO A 367 -34.46 -6.61 -6.39
#